data_AF-A0A7T8GQX0-F1
#
_entry.id   AF-A0A7T8GQX0-F1
#
_cell.length_a   1.000
_cell.length_b   1.000
_cell.length_c   1.000
_cell.angle_alpha   90.00
_cell.angle_beta   90.00
_cell.angle_gamma   90.00
#
_symmetry.space_group_name_H-M   'P 1'
#
loop_
_entity.id
_entity.type
_entity.pdbx_description
1 polymer ?
#
loop_
_entity_poly.entity_id
_entity_poly.type
_entity_poly.pdbx_seq_one_letter_code
_entity_poly.pdbx_strand_id
1 'polypeptide(L)'
;YGKFNGEHRISCLDHVYFAGLDCNVEVLKDTTTDHRPVLAKILVPSGKTGTRSIERRNFKAIQHQELEDALQKWPWTTIYSIEDVDTVHQFLIDGITEALNEVAPTKTIKVKTGRSLYLASDTLELMRKRDRASGSEYRRIRNQVSSLVKRDRICTNMGELRKSPNDPKVLWRLANEAIGKSSVNGISTMDNAETATAVNKFYIDKVIKLRHGLPSLKPPPSSWPKSSAPFSFSFASAGKIAKVVKAMRATEALGVDGIPVSVLKKGIEVLAGPISHLVNRSLASGTVPTALKLSNVLPIYKGKGKSAADPASYRPVCILPALSKILETVVKTDFEIHLAKTEALPNTQFGFRRGRSTTTALATAHAKG
;
A
#
# COMPACT_ATOMS: atom_id res chain seq x y z
N TYR A 1 37.12 19.34 47.68
CA TYR A 1 38.26 19.15 48.59
C TYR A 1 37.80 18.43 49.84
N GLY A 2 38.25 17.18 50.07
CA GLY A 2 37.86 16.38 51.24
C GLY A 2 38.69 15.09 51.32
N LYS A 3 38.98 14.64 52.55
CA LYS A 3 39.70 13.38 52.81
C LYS A 3 38.73 12.22 53.00
N PHE A 4 39.03 11.07 52.41
CA PHE A 4 38.37 9.79 52.70
C PHE A 4 39.47 8.78 53.06
N ASN A 5 39.38 8.14 54.23
CA ASN A 5 40.43 7.30 54.82
C ASN A 5 41.81 7.97 54.98
N GLY A 6 41.85 9.25 55.36
CA GLY A 6 43.11 9.93 55.70
C GLY A 6 43.97 10.38 54.51
N GLU A 7 43.73 9.86 53.31
CA GLU A 7 44.43 10.28 52.08
C GLU A 7 43.69 11.44 51.37
N HIS A 8 44.48 12.37 50.84
CA HIS A 8 43.97 13.52 50.09
C HIS A 8 43.64 13.07 48.66
N ARG A 9 42.37 12.74 48.38
CA ARG A 9 41.93 12.47 47.01
C ARG A 9 41.59 13.78 46.30
N ILE A 10 42.28 14.03 45.19
CA ILE A 10 41.95 15.08 44.23
C ILE A 10 40.54 14.78 43.72
N SER A 11 39.58 15.67 43.95
CA SER A 11 38.20 15.45 43.55
C SER A 11 38.09 15.51 42.03
N CYS A 12 37.74 14.39 41.39
CA CYS A 12 37.18 14.41 40.04
C CYS A 12 35.79 15.05 40.13
N LEU A 13 35.68 16.36 39.91
CA LEU A 13 34.39 17.07 39.83
C LEU A 13 33.61 16.74 38.55
N ASP A 14 34.23 16.01 37.61
CA ASP A 14 33.67 15.73 36.30
C ASP A 14 33.04 14.32 36.28
N HIS A 15 31.71 14.26 36.35
CA HIS A 15 30.95 13.02 36.21
C HIS A 15 30.48 12.84 34.76
N VAL A 16 30.79 11.68 34.16
CA VAL A 16 30.25 11.28 32.86
C VAL A 16 29.21 10.18 33.08
N TYR A 17 27.94 10.53 32.90
CA TYR A 17 26.83 9.57 32.99
C TYR A 17 26.48 9.01 31.60
N PHE A 18 26.42 7.69 31.46
CA PHE A 18 25.98 7.01 30.23
C PHE A 18 25.08 5.82 30.57
N ALA A 19 24.12 5.53 29.69
CA ALA A 19 23.16 4.43 29.87
C ALA A 19 23.06 3.57 28.60
N GLY A 20 23.41 2.28 28.74
CA GLY A 20 23.18 1.26 27.71
C GLY A 20 24.00 1.43 26.43
N LEU A 21 25.28 1.80 26.56
CA LEU A 21 26.31 1.77 25.52
C LEU A 21 27.62 1.33 26.17
N ASP A 22 28.42 0.50 25.47
CA ASP A 22 29.76 0.17 25.93
C ASP A 22 30.65 1.42 25.81
N CYS A 23 31.26 1.81 26.92
CA CYS A 23 32.07 3.01 27.02
C CYS A 23 33.38 2.66 27.74
N ASN A 24 34.51 3.03 27.14
CA ASN A 24 35.80 2.99 27.80
C ASN A 24 36.21 4.43 28.16
N VAL A 25 36.47 4.69 29.43
CA VAL A 25 36.77 6.02 29.96
C VAL A 25 38.20 6.05 30.48
N GLU A 26 38.99 7.01 30.03
CA GLU A 26 40.37 7.23 30.45
C GLU A 26 40.54 8.68 30.94
N VAL A 27 41.21 8.85 32.08
CA VAL A 27 41.58 10.18 32.58
C VAL A 27 42.99 10.49 32.09
N LEU A 28 43.11 11.48 31.20
CA LEU A 28 44.38 11.89 30.64
C LEU A 28 45.19 12.67 31.70
N LYS A 29 46.48 12.36 31.77
CA LYS A 29 47.41 13.09 32.63
C LYS A 29 47.94 14.30 31.86
N ASP A 30 47.14 15.37 31.83
CA ASP A 30 47.63 16.67 31.42
C ASP A 30 48.10 17.45 32.66
N THR A 31 49.25 18.12 32.57
CA THR A 31 49.89 18.88 33.66
C THR A 31 49.62 20.38 33.56
N THR A 32 48.83 20.83 32.59
CA THR A 32 48.64 22.26 32.30
C THR A 32 47.42 22.89 32.99
N THR A 33 46.49 22.10 33.54
CA THR A 33 45.30 22.61 34.25
C THR A 33 45.02 21.80 35.52
N ASP A 34 44.31 22.40 36.48
CA ASP A 34 43.82 21.75 37.70
C ASP A 34 42.67 20.76 37.45
N HIS A 35 42.16 20.72 36.21
CA HIS A 35 41.21 19.73 35.71
C HIS A 35 41.92 18.68 34.83
N ARG A 36 41.67 17.39 35.11
CA ARG A 36 42.20 16.31 34.26
C ARG A 36 41.22 16.05 33.11
N PRO A 37 41.66 16.10 31.84
CA PRO A 37 40.78 15.79 30.73
C PRO A 37 40.28 14.35 30.81
N VAL A 38 38.98 14.15 30.59
CA VAL A 38 38.36 12.82 30.54
C VAL A 38 38.08 12.45 29.08
N LEU A 39 38.68 11.36 28.61
CA LEU A 39 38.44 10.79 27.29
C LEU A 39 37.45 9.63 27.40
N ALA A 40 36.27 9.79 26.80
CA ALA A 40 35.29 8.72 26.69
C ALA A 40 35.23 8.17 25.26
N LYS A 41 35.61 6.90 25.07
CA LYS A 41 35.44 6.15 23.82
C LYS A 41 34.13 5.38 23.88
N ILE A 42 33.11 5.90 23.20
CA ILE A 42 31.79 5.29 23.14
C ILE A 42 31.73 4.37 21.91
N LEU A 43 31.55 3.07 22.14
CA LEU A 43 31.26 2.09 21.09
C LEU A 43 29.78 2.20 20.73
N VAL A 44 29.48 2.92 19.66
CA VAL A 44 28.14 2.96 19.09
C VAL A 44 27.99 1.74 18.19
N PRO A 45 27.07 0.79 18.50
CA PRO A 45 26.79 -0.31 17.58
C PRO A 45 26.39 0.29 16.23
N SER A 46 27.11 -0.04 15.16
CA SER A 46 26.68 0.39 13.84
C SER A 46 25.34 -0.29 13.55
N GLY A 47 24.23 0.42 13.73
CA GLY A 47 22.94 -0.03 13.22
C GLY A 47 23.04 -0.11 11.71
N LYS A 48 23.40 -1.28 11.17
CA LYS A 48 23.29 -1.52 9.73
C LYS A 48 21.82 -1.38 9.41
N THR A 49 21.44 -0.30 8.72
CA THR A 49 20.10 -0.18 8.15
C THR A 49 19.87 -1.43 7.31
N GLY A 50 18.97 -2.31 7.75
CA GLY A 50 18.70 -3.57 7.08
C GLY A 50 18.37 -3.28 5.62
N THR A 51 19.13 -3.83 4.68
CA THR A 51 18.76 -3.73 3.28
C THR A 51 17.88 -4.95 2.99
N ARG A 52 16.61 -4.74 2.65
CA ARG A 52 15.72 -5.81 2.22
C ARG A 52 15.77 -5.92 0.70
N SER A 53 15.89 -7.14 0.18
CA SER A 53 15.70 -7.39 -1.24
C SER A 53 14.22 -7.60 -1.50
N ILE A 54 13.66 -6.91 -2.48
CA ILE A 54 12.30 -7.17 -2.95
C ILE A 54 12.32 -7.43 -4.45
N GLU A 55 11.44 -8.31 -4.89
CA GLU A 55 11.20 -8.57 -6.30
C GLU A 55 10.13 -7.62 -6.83
N ARG A 56 10.38 -7.03 -8.00
CA ARG A 56 9.44 -6.07 -8.59
C ARG A 56 9.54 -6.05 -10.11
N ARG A 57 8.38 -5.88 -10.76
CA ARG A 57 8.27 -5.51 -12.18
C ARG A 57 8.10 -4.00 -12.35
N ASN A 58 8.69 -3.44 -13.41
CA ASN A 58 8.57 -2.02 -13.73
C ASN A 58 7.45 -1.76 -14.76
N PHE A 59 6.19 -1.87 -14.32
CA PHE A 59 5.02 -1.69 -15.21
C PHE A 59 4.96 -0.31 -15.89
N LYS A 60 5.56 0.72 -15.27
CA LYS A 60 5.62 2.07 -15.82
C LYS A 60 6.49 2.17 -17.06
N ALA A 61 7.54 1.36 -17.15
CA ALA A 61 8.46 1.37 -18.29
C ALA A 61 7.93 0.60 -19.50
N ILE A 62 6.87 -0.21 -19.35
CA ILE A 62 6.29 -0.99 -20.45
C ILE A 62 5.80 -0.04 -21.55
N GLN A 63 6.28 -0.23 -22.78
CA GLN A 63 5.74 0.48 -23.94
C GLN A 63 4.47 -0.19 -24.44
N HIS A 64 3.57 0.60 -25.05
CA HIS A 64 2.28 0.10 -25.53
C HIS A 64 2.47 -1.00 -26.59
N GLN A 65 3.23 -0.68 -27.65
CA GLN A 65 3.45 -1.57 -28.79
C GLN A 65 4.15 -2.87 -28.37
N GLU A 66 5.22 -2.78 -27.56
CA GLU A 66 5.95 -3.96 -27.09
C GLU A 66 5.04 -4.95 -26.34
N LEU A 67 4.13 -4.44 -25.49
CA LEU A 67 3.18 -5.28 -24.78
C LEU A 67 2.16 -5.91 -25.73
N GLU A 68 1.63 -5.15 -26.69
CA GLU A 68 0.68 -5.69 -27.66
C GLU A 68 1.33 -6.79 -28.53
N ASP A 69 2.54 -6.56 -29.02
CA ASP A 69 3.30 -7.53 -29.81
C ASP A 69 3.56 -8.82 -29.01
N ALA A 70 3.96 -8.69 -27.74
CA ALA A 70 4.17 -9.84 -26.86
C ALA A 70 2.85 -10.58 -26.55
N LEU A 71 1.76 -9.86 -26.33
CA LEU A 71 0.43 -10.46 -26.12
C LEU A 71 -0.05 -11.22 -27.35
N GLN A 72 0.20 -10.72 -28.57
CA GLN A 72 -0.25 -11.39 -29.81
C GLN A 72 0.39 -12.77 -30.02
N LYS A 73 1.51 -13.08 -29.38
CA LYS A 73 2.17 -14.40 -29.45
C LYS A 73 1.39 -15.49 -28.73
N TRP A 74 0.54 -15.12 -27.77
CA TRP A 74 -0.27 -16.09 -27.02
C TRP A 74 -1.45 -16.60 -27.87
N PRO A 75 -1.78 -17.90 -27.87
CA PRO A 75 -2.84 -18.47 -28.72
C PRO A 75 -4.24 -18.15 -28.20
N TRP A 76 -4.64 -16.88 -28.24
CA TRP A 76 -5.91 -16.39 -27.68
C TRP A 76 -7.15 -17.09 -28.21
N THR A 77 -7.12 -17.63 -29.43
CA THR A 77 -8.24 -18.37 -30.03
C THR A 77 -8.64 -19.60 -29.22
N THR A 78 -7.70 -20.23 -28.52
CA THR A 78 -7.95 -21.41 -27.67
C THR A 78 -8.95 -21.11 -26.55
N ILE A 79 -9.01 -19.86 -26.08
CA ILE A 79 -9.90 -19.47 -24.98
C ILE A 79 -11.38 -19.74 -25.29
N TYR A 80 -11.78 -19.63 -26.56
CA TYR A 80 -13.17 -19.76 -26.98
C TYR A 80 -13.68 -21.21 -26.97
N SER A 81 -12.78 -22.18 -26.85
CA SER A 81 -13.10 -23.61 -26.73
C SER A 81 -13.15 -24.08 -25.26
N ILE A 82 -12.76 -23.24 -24.30
CA ILE A 82 -12.69 -23.61 -22.90
C ILE A 82 -14.06 -23.41 -22.24
N GLU A 83 -14.56 -24.45 -21.56
CA GLU A 83 -15.87 -24.39 -20.92
C GLU A 83 -15.86 -23.87 -19.47
N ASP A 84 -14.92 -24.37 -18.69
CA ASP A 84 -14.83 -24.03 -17.28
C ASP A 84 -14.35 -22.59 -17.08
N VAL A 85 -15.08 -21.84 -16.25
CA VAL A 85 -14.86 -20.40 -16.04
C VAL A 85 -13.54 -20.13 -15.32
N ASP A 86 -13.12 -21.01 -14.41
CA ASP A 86 -11.84 -20.91 -13.71
C ASP A 86 -10.67 -21.19 -14.67
N THR A 87 -10.82 -22.14 -15.58
CA THR A 87 -9.85 -22.46 -16.64
C THR A 87 -9.73 -21.33 -17.67
N VAL A 88 -10.84 -20.70 -18.08
CA VAL A 88 -10.82 -19.49 -18.92
C VAL A 88 -10.04 -18.38 -18.25
N HIS A 89 -10.29 -18.16 -16.95
CA HIS A 89 -9.57 -17.16 -16.17
C HIS A 89 -8.08 -17.48 -16.13
N GLN A 90 -7.70 -18.72 -15.79
CA GLN A 90 -6.30 -19.12 -15.69
C GLN A 90 -5.56 -18.93 -17.02
N PHE A 91 -6.13 -19.40 -18.13
CA PHE A 91 -5.57 -19.23 -19.47
C PHE A 91 -5.31 -17.75 -19.82
N LEU A 92 -6.21 -16.86 -19.40
CA LEU A 92 -6.07 -15.42 -19.62
C LEU A 92 -4.94 -14.82 -18.78
N ILE A 93 -4.84 -15.21 -17.51
CA ILE A 93 -3.76 -14.77 -16.62
C ILE A 93 -2.40 -15.29 -17.11
N ASP A 94 -2.33 -16.52 -17.59
CA ASP A 94 -1.10 -17.13 -18.09
C ASP A 94 -0.58 -16.36 -19.32
N GLY A 95 -1.46 -16.05 -20.28
CA GLY A 95 -1.08 -15.27 -21.46
C GLY A 95 -0.61 -13.86 -21.14
N ILE A 96 -1.25 -13.18 -20.18
CA ILE A 96 -0.79 -11.86 -19.74
C ILE A 96 0.55 -11.97 -19.00
N THR A 97 0.70 -12.99 -18.15
CA THR A 97 1.93 -13.20 -17.37
C THR A 97 3.11 -13.51 -18.28
N GLU A 98 2.91 -14.30 -19.33
CA GLU A 98 3.94 -14.62 -20.32
C GLU A 98 4.39 -13.38 -21.10
N ALA A 99 3.44 -12.59 -21.61
CA ALA A 99 3.77 -11.32 -22.24
C ALA A 99 4.52 -10.37 -21.29
N LEU A 100 4.13 -10.34 -20.00
CA LEU A 100 4.83 -9.57 -18.98
C LEU A 100 6.24 -10.09 -18.68
N ASN A 101 6.49 -11.41 -18.75
CA ASN A 101 7.82 -12.00 -18.57
C ASN A 101 8.79 -11.50 -19.63
N GLU A 102 8.31 -11.33 -20.86
CA GLU A 102 9.08 -10.81 -21.97
C GLU A 102 9.37 -9.30 -21.83
N VAL A 103 8.33 -8.48 -21.67
CA VAL A 103 8.45 -7.00 -21.76
C VAL A 103 8.82 -6.32 -20.44
N ALA A 104 8.54 -6.97 -19.31
CA ALA A 104 8.81 -6.45 -17.97
C ALA A 104 9.19 -7.57 -16.99
N PRO A 105 10.36 -8.22 -17.19
CA PRO A 105 10.83 -9.27 -16.30
C PRO A 105 10.98 -8.77 -14.87
N THR A 106 10.73 -9.67 -13.92
CA THR A 106 10.91 -9.39 -12.49
C THR A 106 12.39 -9.12 -12.20
N LYS A 107 12.66 -8.03 -11.48
CA LYS A 107 14.01 -7.67 -11.05
C LYS A 107 14.08 -7.59 -9.53
N THR A 108 15.17 -8.12 -8.97
CA THR A 108 15.48 -7.98 -7.55
C THR A 108 16.10 -6.62 -7.28
N ILE A 109 15.44 -5.82 -6.45
CA ILE A 109 15.95 -4.52 -6.03
C ILE A 109 16.23 -4.51 -4.52
N LYS A 110 17.32 -3.84 -4.16
CA LYS A 110 17.70 -3.62 -2.76
C LYS A 110 17.03 -2.35 -2.25
N VAL A 111 16.13 -2.49 -1.29
CA VAL A 111 15.43 -1.39 -0.63
C VAL A 111 16.01 -1.21 0.76
N LYS A 112 16.46 0.01 1.05
CA LYS A 112 16.89 0.36 2.41
C LYS A 112 15.66 0.41 3.31
N THR A 113 15.68 -0.34 4.41
CA THR A 113 14.70 -0.15 5.47
C THR A 113 15.00 1.18 6.17
N GLY A 114 13.97 1.99 6.36
CA GLY A 114 14.11 3.33 6.92
C GLY A 114 12.95 4.23 6.57
N ARG A 115 12.90 5.38 7.23
CA ARG A 115 11.86 6.37 7.05
C ARG A 115 11.86 6.92 5.63
N SER A 116 10.67 7.07 5.04
CA SER A 116 10.50 7.83 3.79
C SER A 116 10.94 9.28 4.02
N LEU A 117 12.07 9.66 3.43
CA LEU A 117 12.58 11.01 3.47
C LEU A 117 11.89 11.82 2.39
N TYR A 118 11.37 13.00 2.74
CA TYR A 118 11.02 13.97 1.71
C TYR A 118 12.33 14.43 1.05
N LEU A 119 12.45 14.23 -0.25
CA LEU A 119 13.57 14.72 -1.05
C LEU A 119 13.09 15.90 -1.89
N ALA A 120 13.82 17.00 -1.81
CA ALA A 120 13.53 18.18 -2.59
C ALA A 120 13.84 17.95 -4.08
N SER A 121 13.27 18.80 -4.94
CA SER A 121 13.35 18.65 -6.40
C SER A 121 14.79 18.69 -6.93
N ASP A 122 15.62 19.56 -6.36
CA ASP A 122 17.06 19.68 -6.66
C ASP A 122 17.82 18.37 -6.36
N THR A 123 17.51 17.74 -5.22
CA THR A 123 18.06 16.45 -4.83
C THR A 123 17.65 15.35 -5.81
N LEU A 124 16.37 15.29 -6.18
CA LEU A 124 15.86 14.30 -7.14
C LEU A 124 16.47 14.47 -8.53
N GLU A 125 16.68 15.70 -8.99
CA GLU A 125 17.33 15.98 -10.27
C GLU A 125 18.80 15.52 -10.26
N LEU A 126 19.54 15.82 -9.20
CA LEU A 126 20.93 15.43 -9.08
C LEU A 126 21.10 13.91 -8.92
N MET A 127 20.14 13.23 -8.29
CA MET A 127 20.09 11.77 -8.25
C MET A 127 19.92 11.17 -9.65
N ARG A 128 19.06 11.74 -10.51
CA ARG A 128 18.92 11.29 -11.91
C ARG A 128 20.22 11.49 -12.69
N LYS A 129 20.91 12.62 -12.48
CA LYS A 129 22.22 12.89 -13.10
C LYS A 129 23.28 11.89 -12.64
N ARG A 130 23.32 11.57 -11.33
CA ARG A 130 24.20 10.53 -10.78
C ARG A 130 23.96 9.17 -11.43
N ASP A 131 22.70 8.78 -11.60
CA ASP A 131 22.34 7.45 -12.12
C ASP A 131 22.70 7.26 -13.60
N ARG A 132 22.96 8.35 -14.32
CA ARG A 132 23.45 8.35 -15.70
C ARG A 132 24.97 8.54 -15.82
N ALA A 133 25.64 8.93 -14.74
CA ALA A 133 27.06 9.25 -14.74
C ALA A 133 27.93 8.00 -14.50
N SER A 134 29.18 8.06 -14.95
CA SER A 134 30.18 7.01 -14.77
C SER A 134 31.53 7.57 -14.30
N GLY A 135 32.43 6.70 -13.84
CA GLY A 135 33.81 7.08 -13.50
C GLY A 135 33.96 8.14 -12.39
N SER A 136 34.82 9.14 -12.63
CA SER A 136 35.12 10.23 -11.69
C SER A 136 33.94 11.18 -11.49
N GLU A 137 33.17 11.42 -12.55
CA GLU A 137 31.96 12.23 -12.50
C GLU A 137 30.90 11.60 -11.58
N TYR A 138 30.68 10.29 -11.69
CA TYR A 138 29.80 9.56 -10.77
C TYR A 138 30.19 9.78 -9.30
N ARG A 139 31.49 9.68 -8.97
CA ARG A 139 31.97 9.88 -7.60
C ARG A 139 31.68 11.30 -7.10
N ARG A 140 31.93 12.31 -7.93
CA ARG A 140 31.64 13.71 -7.59
C ARG A 140 30.16 13.94 -7.33
N ILE A 141 29.30 13.51 -8.26
CA ILE A 141 27.85 13.71 -8.16
C ILE A 141 27.28 12.89 -6.99
N ARG A 142 27.76 11.66 -6.75
CA ARG A 142 27.37 10.84 -5.59
C ARG A 142 27.61 11.57 -4.27
N ASN A 143 28.75 12.24 -4.11
CA ASN A 143 29.06 12.98 -2.89
C ASN A 143 28.13 14.19 -2.71
N GLN A 144 27.86 14.92 -3.79
CA GLN A 144 26.90 16.03 -3.78
C GLN A 144 25.49 15.56 -3.43
N VAL A 145 25.02 14.47 -4.04
CA VAL A 145 23.73 13.82 -3.71
C VAL A 145 23.71 13.41 -2.24
N SER A 146 24.80 12.87 -1.70
CA SER A 146 24.85 12.47 -0.28
C SER A 146 24.71 13.66 0.65
N SER A 147 25.31 14.81 0.31
CA SER A 147 25.14 16.08 1.03
C SER A 147 23.69 16.58 0.97
N LEU A 148 23.08 16.60 -0.22
CA LEU A 148 21.70 17.04 -0.41
C LEU A 148 20.69 16.15 0.33
N VAL A 149 20.86 14.83 0.28
CA VAL A 149 20.03 13.90 1.06
C VAL A 149 20.17 14.15 2.57
N LYS A 150 21.37 14.50 3.05
CA LYS A 150 21.59 14.87 4.46
C LYS A 150 20.84 16.15 4.81
N ARG A 151 20.91 17.19 3.97
CA ARG A 151 20.13 18.43 4.11
C ARG A 151 18.63 18.12 4.20
N ASP A 152 18.11 17.34 3.27
CA ASP A 152 16.69 17.01 3.18
C ASP A 152 16.19 16.23 4.40
N ARG A 153 17.03 15.33 4.94
CA ARG A 153 16.75 14.62 6.19
C ARG A 153 16.68 15.56 7.38
N ILE A 154 17.60 16.51 7.49
CA ILE A 154 17.58 17.53 8.55
C ILE A 154 16.30 18.37 8.43
N CYS A 155 15.98 18.88 7.24
CA CYS A 155 14.78 19.67 7.00
C CYS A 155 13.49 18.91 7.36
N THR A 156 13.41 17.63 6.99
CA THR A 156 12.27 16.76 7.34
C THR A 156 12.14 16.60 8.85
N ASN A 157 13.22 16.24 9.54
CA ASN A 157 13.22 16.07 11.00
C ASN A 157 12.86 17.38 11.72
N MET A 158 13.43 18.51 11.29
CA MET A 158 13.10 19.83 11.84
C MET A 158 11.64 20.21 11.61
N GLY A 159 11.09 19.89 10.43
CA GLY A 159 9.68 20.12 10.12
C GLY A 159 8.74 19.35 11.05
N GLU A 160 9.12 18.15 11.49
CA GLU A 160 8.32 17.38 12.44
C GLU A 160 8.39 17.92 13.87
N LEU A 161 9.60 18.27 14.32
CA LEU A 161 9.79 18.91 15.62
C LEU A 161 8.97 20.21 15.72
N ARG A 162 8.89 20.98 14.62
CA ARG A 162 8.07 22.19 14.54
C ARG A 162 6.56 21.92 14.53
N LYS A 163 6.11 20.82 13.94
CA LYS A 163 4.69 20.43 13.89
C LYS A 163 4.18 19.85 15.21
N SER A 164 5.07 19.32 16.04
CA SER A 164 4.77 18.74 17.34
C SER A 164 5.60 19.42 18.44
N PRO A 165 5.41 20.74 18.66
CA PRO A 165 6.13 21.44 19.71
C PRO A 165 5.76 20.82 21.06
N ASN A 166 6.78 20.49 21.87
CA ASN A 166 6.64 19.83 23.18
C ASN A 166 6.00 18.44 23.16
N ASP A 167 6.23 17.61 22.13
CA ASP A 167 5.95 16.16 22.20
C ASP A 167 7.24 15.36 22.50
N PRO A 168 7.48 14.96 23.77
CA PRO A 168 8.67 14.18 24.13
C PRO A 168 8.77 12.86 23.36
N LYS A 169 7.65 12.27 22.90
CA LYS A 169 7.66 11.01 22.16
C LYS A 169 8.28 11.19 20.77
N VAL A 170 8.02 12.32 20.11
CA VAL A 170 8.62 12.65 18.80
C VAL A 170 10.12 12.86 18.96
N LEU A 171 10.54 13.59 19.99
CA LEU A 171 11.96 13.86 20.27
C LEU A 171 12.72 12.57 20.60
N TRP A 172 12.21 11.77 21.52
CA TRP A 172 12.83 10.49 21.92
C TRP A 172 12.88 9.49 20.77
N ARG A 173 11.85 9.44 19.92
CA ARG A 173 11.87 8.61 18.71
C ARG A 173 12.98 9.02 17.74
N LEU A 174 13.11 10.31 17.42
CA LEU A 174 14.18 10.81 16.54
C LEU A 174 15.58 10.56 17.14
N ALA A 175 15.74 10.71 18.46
CA ALA A 175 16.99 10.40 19.15
C ALA A 175 17.33 8.90 19.09
N ASN A 176 16.35 8.04 19.36
CA ASN A 176 16.51 6.59 19.27
C ASN A 176 16.86 6.12 17.85
N GLU A 177 16.21 6.71 16.82
CA GLU A 177 16.55 6.48 15.40
C GLU A 177 17.99 6.92 15.07
N ALA A 178 18.45 8.05 15.61
CA ALA A 178 19.82 8.55 15.37
C ALA A 178 20.89 7.64 15.99
N ILE A 179 20.58 7.01 17.12
CA ILE A 179 21.49 6.10 17.84
C ILE A 179 21.37 4.66 17.31
N GLY A 180 20.47 4.39 16.35
CA GLY A 180 20.20 3.04 15.84
C GLY A 180 19.50 2.14 16.85
N LYS A 181 19.00 2.69 17.96
CA LYS A 181 18.13 2.00 18.91
C LYS A 181 16.73 1.99 18.31
N SER A 182 16.40 0.95 17.55
CA SER A 182 15.02 0.73 17.12
C SER A 182 14.15 0.59 18.37
N SER A 183 13.35 1.61 18.70
CA SER A 183 12.32 1.45 19.72
C SER A 183 11.28 0.48 19.19
N VAL A 184 11.43 -0.79 19.54
CA VAL A 184 10.38 -1.80 19.44
C VAL A 184 9.36 -1.46 20.54
N ASN A 185 8.55 -0.43 20.35
CA ASN A 185 7.42 -0.17 21.23
C ASN A 185 6.33 0.61 20.50
N GLY A 186 5.29 -0.14 20.14
CA GLY A 186 4.09 0.29 19.43
C GLY A 186 4.05 -0.30 18.02
N ILE A 187 3.22 -1.34 17.80
CA ILE A 187 2.98 -2.03 16.51
C ILE A 187 4.03 -1.66 15.46
N SER A 188 5.23 -2.18 15.70
CA SER A 188 6.38 -1.91 14.88
C SER A 188 6.14 -2.66 13.59
N THR A 189 5.86 -1.90 12.52
CA THR A 189 5.79 -2.35 11.13
C THR A 189 4.64 -3.31 10.80
N MET A 190 3.74 -2.87 9.91
CA MET A 190 2.88 -3.76 9.10
C MET A 190 3.71 -4.64 8.12
N ASP A 191 4.92 -5.05 8.50
CA ASP A 191 5.89 -5.70 7.61
C ASP A 191 6.24 -7.12 8.07
N ASN A 192 5.57 -7.66 9.10
CA ASN A 192 5.71 -9.06 9.50
C ASN A 192 4.38 -9.84 9.38
N ALA A 193 4.48 -11.13 9.07
CA ALA A 193 3.34 -12.02 8.86
C ALA A 193 2.44 -12.15 10.11
N GLU A 194 3.04 -12.01 11.29
CA GLU A 194 2.33 -12.03 12.59
C GLU A 194 1.34 -10.87 12.71
N THR A 195 1.77 -9.64 12.38
CA THR A 195 0.88 -8.47 12.40
C THR A 195 -0.25 -8.61 11.38
N ALA A 196 0.05 -9.11 10.17
CA ALA A 196 -0.98 -9.38 9.17
C ALA A 196 -2.01 -10.40 9.68
N THR A 197 -1.55 -11.45 10.36
CA THR A 197 -2.40 -12.50 10.94
C THR A 197 -3.28 -11.95 12.06
N ALA A 198 -2.70 -11.16 12.98
CA ALA A 198 -3.44 -10.54 14.08
C ALA A 198 -4.52 -9.57 13.59
N VAL A 199 -4.19 -8.73 12.60
CA VAL A 199 -5.15 -7.80 11.99
C VAL A 199 -6.25 -8.54 11.23
N ASN A 200 -5.91 -9.60 10.50
CA ASN A 200 -6.89 -10.43 9.80
C ASN A 200 -7.86 -11.11 10.78
N LYS A 201 -7.31 -11.72 11.85
CA LYS A 201 -8.11 -12.32 12.93
C LYS A 201 -9.08 -11.30 13.54
N PHE A 202 -8.61 -10.09 13.84
CA PHE A 202 -9.46 -9.02 14.35
C PHE A 202 -10.64 -8.71 13.42
N TYR A 203 -10.41 -8.61 12.11
CA TYR A 203 -11.50 -8.32 11.16
C TYR A 203 -12.51 -9.47 11.07
N ILE A 204 -12.04 -10.72 11.07
CA ILE A 204 -12.89 -11.92 11.06
C ILE A 204 -13.73 -11.99 12.34
N ASP A 205 -13.09 -11.89 13.51
CA ASP A 205 -13.74 -11.96 14.82
C ASP A 205 -14.78 -10.85 14.97
N LYS A 206 -14.51 -9.65 14.43
CA LYS A 206 -15.47 -8.55 14.41
C LYS A 206 -16.73 -8.91 13.61
N VAL A 207 -16.61 -9.54 12.45
CA VAL A 207 -17.76 -9.97 11.64
C VAL A 207 -18.56 -11.05 12.36
N ILE A 208 -17.88 -12.02 12.98
CA ILE A 208 -18.51 -13.10 13.77
C ILE A 208 -19.31 -12.50 14.92
N LYS A 209 -18.71 -11.61 15.71
CA LYS A 209 -19.39 -10.91 16.82
C LYS A 209 -20.62 -10.12 16.36
N LEU A 210 -20.51 -9.41 15.23
CA LEU A 210 -21.64 -8.70 14.64
C LEU A 210 -22.77 -9.66 14.25
N ARG A 211 -22.45 -10.81 13.65
CA ARG A 211 -23.45 -11.82 13.28
C ARG A 211 -24.16 -12.41 14.49
N HIS A 212 -23.44 -12.74 15.57
CA HIS A 212 -24.06 -13.23 16.80
C HIS A 212 -24.93 -12.18 17.51
N GLY A 213 -24.61 -10.90 17.37
CA GLY A 213 -25.40 -9.80 17.93
C GLY A 213 -26.62 -9.40 17.10
N LEU A 214 -26.78 -9.95 15.88
CA LEU A 214 -27.99 -9.70 15.09
C LEU A 214 -29.14 -10.53 15.66
N PRO A 215 -30.32 -9.92 15.90
CA PRO A 215 -31.51 -10.70 16.25
C PRO A 215 -31.82 -11.68 15.13
N SER A 216 -32.44 -12.81 15.49
CA SER A 216 -32.92 -13.82 14.53
C SER A 216 -33.66 -13.09 13.39
N LEU A 217 -33.06 -13.09 12.20
CA LEU A 217 -33.64 -12.41 11.05
C LEU A 217 -35.02 -13.01 10.84
N LYS A 218 -36.07 -12.18 10.86
CA LYS A 218 -37.39 -12.62 10.42
C LYS A 218 -37.20 -13.22 9.02
N PRO A 219 -37.76 -14.41 8.74
CA PRO A 219 -37.67 -14.96 7.41
C PRO A 219 -38.14 -13.90 6.42
N PRO A 220 -37.49 -13.79 5.23
CA PRO A 220 -37.97 -12.90 4.20
C PRO A 220 -39.47 -13.16 3.97
N PRO A 221 -40.27 -12.12 3.65
CA PRO A 221 -41.69 -12.29 3.39
C PRO A 221 -41.92 -13.46 2.43
N SER A 222 -42.90 -14.31 2.73
CA SER A 222 -43.24 -15.47 1.90
C SER A 222 -43.67 -15.09 0.48
N SER A 223 -44.06 -13.82 0.29
CA SER A 223 -44.33 -13.21 -1.02
C SER A 223 -43.52 -11.92 -1.16
N TRP A 224 -42.39 -12.01 -1.83
CA TRP A 224 -41.78 -10.81 -2.41
C TRP A 224 -42.68 -10.32 -3.56
N PRO A 225 -42.81 -8.99 -3.76
CA PRO A 225 -43.44 -8.48 -4.97
C PRO A 225 -42.72 -9.08 -6.18
N LYS A 226 -43.43 -9.85 -6.99
CA LYS A 226 -42.87 -10.38 -8.24
C LYS A 226 -42.63 -9.18 -9.15
N SER A 227 -41.38 -8.95 -9.54
CA SER A 227 -41.09 -8.00 -10.60
C SER A 227 -41.87 -8.41 -11.85
N SER A 228 -42.64 -7.50 -12.42
CA SER A 228 -43.33 -7.73 -13.70
C SER A 228 -42.34 -7.73 -14.88
N ALA A 229 -41.14 -7.15 -14.69
CA ALA A 229 -40.11 -7.11 -15.71
C ALA A 229 -39.06 -8.21 -15.47
N PRO A 230 -38.80 -9.09 -16.46
CA PRO A 230 -37.68 -10.03 -16.37
C PRO A 230 -36.34 -9.27 -16.39
N PHE A 231 -35.36 -9.82 -15.68
CA PHE A 231 -33.98 -9.37 -15.71
C PHE A 231 -33.13 -10.36 -16.50
N SER A 232 -32.30 -9.85 -17.40
CA SER A 232 -31.29 -10.63 -18.11
C SER A 232 -30.03 -9.81 -18.28
N PHE A 233 -28.87 -10.48 -18.28
CA PHE A 233 -27.61 -9.84 -18.59
C PHE A 233 -27.49 -9.62 -20.09
N SER A 234 -26.96 -8.46 -20.47
CA SER A 234 -26.62 -8.15 -21.84
C SER A 234 -25.27 -8.77 -22.22
N PHE A 235 -25.13 -9.19 -23.48
CA PHE A 235 -23.84 -9.66 -23.99
C PHE A 235 -22.78 -8.56 -23.88
N ALA A 236 -21.68 -8.86 -23.20
CA ALA A 236 -20.59 -7.93 -23.00
C ALA A 236 -19.62 -8.00 -24.18
N SER A 237 -19.83 -7.22 -25.23
CA SER A 237 -18.94 -7.20 -26.41
C SER A 237 -17.52 -6.70 -26.07
N ALA A 238 -16.53 -7.06 -26.90
CA ALA A 238 -15.16 -6.57 -26.77
C ALA A 238 -15.11 -5.03 -26.70
N GLY A 239 -15.92 -4.33 -27.51
CA GLY A 239 -16.03 -2.87 -27.45
C GLY A 239 -16.58 -2.33 -26.12
N LYS A 240 -17.57 -3.02 -25.51
CA LYS A 240 -18.08 -2.68 -24.15
C LYS A 240 -16.97 -2.87 -23.12
N ILE A 241 -16.26 -3.98 -23.17
CA ILE A 241 -15.13 -4.27 -22.27
C ILE A 241 -14.01 -3.23 -22.43
N ALA A 242 -13.61 -2.90 -23.65
CA ALA A 242 -12.58 -1.89 -23.89
C ALA A 242 -12.96 -0.53 -23.31
N LYS A 243 -14.22 -0.10 -23.45
CA LYS A 243 -14.74 1.13 -22.83
C LYS A 243 -14.67 1.07 -21.30
N VAL A 244 -15.09 -0.05 -20.70
CA VAL A 244 -15.01 -0.26 -19.25
C VAL A 244 -13.57 -0.13 -18.77
N VAL A 245 -12.64 -0.86 -19.38
CA VAL A 245 -11.21 -0.84 -19.00
C VAL A 245 -10.61 0.55 -19.17
N LYS A 246 -10.87 1.23 -20.29
CA LYS A 246 -10.37 2.59 -20.54
C LYS A 246 -10.89 3.60 -19.50
N ALA A 247 -12.13 3.43 -19.03
CA ALA A 247 -12.75 4.30 -18.01
C ALA A 247 -12.25 4.04 -16.57
N MET A 248 -11.69 2.86 -16.27
CA MET A 248 -11.16 2.56 -14.93
C MET A 248 -10.03 3.53 -14.54
N ARG A 249 -9.86 3.83 -13.24
CA ARG A 249 -8.70 4.60 -12.79
C ARG A 249 -7.42 3.79 -13.00
N ALA A 250 -6.42 4.40 -13.65
CA ALA A 250 -5.11 3.79 -13.76
C ALA A 250 -4.44 3.77 -12.37
N THR A 251 -4.34 2.58 -11.78
CA THR A 251 -3.70 2.35 -10.48
C THR A 251 -2.65 1.27 -10.62
N GLU A 252 -1.52 1.45 -9.93
CA GLU A 252 -0.44 0.46 -9.82
C GLU A 252 -0.65 -0.52 -8.65
N ALA A 253 -1.85 -0.51 -8.04
CA ALA A 253 -2.20 -1.46 -7.00
C ALA A 253 -2.37 -2.85 -7.62
N LEU A 254 -1.75 -3.85 -7.00
CA LEU A 254 -1.72 -5.23 -7.46
C LEU A 254 -2.74 -6.06 -6.69
N GLY A 255 -3.60 -6.76 -7.42
CA GLY A 255 -4.44 -7.82 -6.86
C GLY A 255 -3.62 -9.06 -6.53
N VAL A 256 -4.32 -10.14 -6.17
CA VAL A 256 -3.69 -11.47 -5.97
C VAL A 256 -3.06 -12.03 -7.24
N ASP A 257 -3.49 -11.54 -8.41
CA ASP A 257 -3.02 -11.88 -9.75
C ASP A 257 -1.71 -11.16 -10.15
N GLY A 258 -1.29 -10.15 -9.40
CA GLY A 258 -0.08 -9.39 -9.71
C GLY A 258 -0.18 -8.50 -10.95
N ILE A 259 -1.38 -8.29 -11.51
CA ILE A 259 -1.59 -7.51 -12.74
C ILE A 259 -2.30 -6.19 -12.42
N PRO A 260 -1.67 -5.02 -12.63
CA PRO A 260 -2.31 -3.73 -12.42
C PRO A 260 -3.26 -3.37 -13.56
N VAL A 261 -4.22 -2.49 -13.28
CA VAL A 261 -5.16 -1.95 -14.29
C VAL A 261 -4.42 -1.27 -15.45
N SER A 262 -3.25 -0.69 -15.20
CA SER A 262 -2.42 -0.04 -16.23
C SER A 262 -1.92 -1.01 -17.30
N VAL A 263 -1.69 -2.29 -16.96
CA VAL A 263 -1.32 -3.33 -17.93
C VAL A 263 -2.51 -3.66 -18.83
N LEU A 264 -3.69 -3.90 -18.23
CA LEU A 264 -4.90 -4.20 -19.03
C LEU A 264 -5.25 -3.05 -19.98
N LYS A 265 -5.07 -1.80 -19.55
CA LYS A 265 -5.29 -0.63 -20.41
C LYS A 265 -4.34 -0.58 -21.60
N LYS A 266 -3.07 -0.93 -21.41
CA LYS A 266 -2.06 -0.92 -22.47
C LYS A 266 -2.20 -2.08 -23.45
N GLY A 267 -2.76 -3.22 -23.02
CA GLY A 267 -2.98 -4.38 -23.89
C GLY A 267 -4.43 -4.55 -24.35
N ILE A 268 -5.28 -3.53 -24.17
CA ILE A 268 -6.74 -3.71 -24.28
C ILE A 268 -7.19 -4.06 -25.69
N GLU A 269 -6.49 -3.59 -26.73
CA GLU A 269 -6.86 -3.89 -28.12
C GLU A 269 -6.75 -5.40 -28.41
N VAL A 270 -5.80 -6.10 -27.78
CA VAL A 270 -5.66 -7.56 -27.87
C VAL A 270 -6.56 -8.28 -26.86
N LEU A 271 -6.65 -7.76 -25.63
CA LEU A 271 -7.30 -8.45 -24.51
C LEU A 271 -8.82 -8.29 -24.46
N ALA A 272 -9.41 -7.32 -25.17
CA ALA A 272 -10.84 -7.04 -25.07
C ALA A 272 -11.73 -8.24 -25.43
N GLY A 273 -11.36 -9.00 -26.47
CA GLY A 273 -12.05 -10.23 -26.88
C GLY A 273 -11.97 -11.35 -25.83
N PRO A 274 -10.77 -11.77 -25.41
CA PRO A 274 -10.58 -12.75 -24.34
C PRO A 274 -11.30 -12.39 -23.03
N ILE A 275 -11.19 -11.12 -22.58
CA ILE A 275 -11.87 -10.66 -21.37
C ILE A 275 -13.39 -10.69 -21.56
N SER A 276 -13.89 -10.30 -22.73
CA SER A 276 -15.32 -10.40 -23.09
C SER A 276 -15.80 -11.85 -22.99
N HIS A 277 -15.03 -12.82 -23.47
CA HIS A 277 -15.38 -14.22 -23.33
C HIS A 277 -15.49 -14.63 -21.86
N LEU A 278 -14.48 -14.35 -21.04
CA LEU A 278 -14.49 -14.62 -19.60
C LEU A 278 -15.75 -14.05 -18.90
N VAL A 279 -16.07 -12.78 -19.17
CA VAL A 279 -17.26 -12.14 -18.58
C VAL A 279 -18.53 -12.87 -19.00
N ASN A 280 -18.72 -13.10 -20.30
CA ASN A 280 -19.95 -13.75 -20.78
C ASN A 280 -20.08 -15.20 -20.29
N ARG A 281 -18.98 -15.95 -20.19
CA ARG A 281 -18.95 -17.30 -19.59
C ARG A 281 -19.38 -17.27 -18.13
N SER A 282 -18.87 -16.32 -17.36
CA SER A 282 -19.25 -16.14 -15.96
C SER A 282 -20.73 -15.80 -15.81
N LEU A 283 -21.25 -14.90 -16.65
CA LEU A 283 -22.67 -14.50 -16.62
C LEU A 283 -23.60 -15.64 -17.06
N ALA A 284 -23.25 -16.38 -18.11
CA ALA A 284 -24.07 -17.48 -18.63
C ALA A 284 -24.14 -18.67 -17.67
N SER A 285 -23.03 -18.99 -16.99
CA SER A 285 -22.96 -20.07 -16.00
C SER A 285 -23.45 -19.66 -14.61
N GLY A 286 -23.71 -18.37 -14.37
CA GLY A 286 -23.98 -17.84 -13.04
C GLY A 286 -22.81 -18.01 -12.05
N THR A 287 -21.60 -18.27 -12.54
CA THR A 287 -20.42 -18.62 -11.73
C THR A 287 -19.33 -17.58 -11.89
N VAL A 288 -18.89 -16.98 -10.78
CA VAL A 288 -17.70 -16.11 -10.75
C VAL A 288 -16.44 -16.98 -10.58
N PRO A 289 -15.37 -16.77 -11.37
CA PRO A 289 -14.12 -17.50 -11.16
C PRO A 289 -13.64 -17.35 -9.71
N THR A 290 -13.18 -18.44 -9.13
CA THR A 290 -12.73 -18.54 -7.74
C THR A 290 -11.62 -17.54 -7.44
N ALA A 291 -10.66 -17.37 -8.35
CA ALA A 291 -9.57 -16.39 -8.21
C ALA A 291 -10.08 -14.93 -8.14
N LEU A 292 -11.19 -14.61 -8.81
CA LEU A 292 -11.76 -13.25 -8.80
C LEU A 292 -12.52 -12.91 -7.51
N LYS A 293 -12.78 -13.90 -6.65
CA LYS A 293 -13.38 -13.73 -5.31
C LYS A 293 -12.32 -13.38 -4.25
N LEU A 294 -11.04 -13.53 -4.57
CA LEU A 294 -9.93 -13.25 -3.68
C LEU A 294 -9.52 -11.77 -3.76
N SER A 295 -9.00 -11.23 -2.66
CA SER A 295 -8.51 -9.84 -2.61
C SER A 295 -7.38 -9.67 -1.60
N ASN A 296 -6.48 -8.73 -1.88
CA ASN A 296 -5.46 -8.31 -0.92
C ASN A 296 -6.07 -7.27 0.03
N VAL A 297 -6.09 -7.54 1.33
CA VAL A 297 -6.60 -6.59 2.33
C VAL A 297 -5.48 -5.68 2.81
N LEU A 298 -5.57 -4.38 2.49
CA LEU A 298 -4.65 -3.35 2.95
C LEU A 298 -5.29 -2.52 4.09
N PRO A 299 -4.80 -2.64 5.34
CA PRO A 299 -5.28 -1.81 6.45
C PRO A 299 -4.84 -0.35 6.29
N ILE A 300 -5.78 0.58 6.15
CA ILE A 300 -5.50 2.03 6.07
C ILE A 300 -5.85 2.71 7.40
N TYR A 301 -4.88 3.38 8.01
CA TYR A 301 -5.08 4.09 9.28
C TYR A 301 -6.11 5.22 9.13
N LYS A 302 -7.07 5.29 10.05
CA LYS A 302 -8.16 6.29 10.02
C LYS A 302 -7.68 7.71 10.33
N GLY A 303 -6.54 7.86 11.01
CA GLY A 303 -6.16 9.11 11.67
C GLY A 303 -7.08 9.45 12.84
N LYS A 304 -6.75 10.53 13.58
CA LYS A 304 -7.58 11.15 14.65
C LYS A 304 -7.50 10.52 16.05
N GLY A 305 -6.32 10.58 16.69
CA GLY A 305 -6.17 10.39 18.15
C GLY A 305 -6.31 8.95 18.68
N LYS A 306 -6.58 7.96 17.82
CA LYS A 306 -6.62 6.55 18.21
C LYS A 306 -5.24 5.91 18.06
N SER A 307 -4.88 5.03 18.99
CA SER A 307 -3.57 4.38 18.95
C SER A 307 -3.36 3.64 17.62
N ALA A 308 -2.20 3.87 16.99
CA ALA A 308 -1.76 3.06 15.84
C ALA A 308 -1.51 1.60 16.24
N ALA A 309 -1.44 1.32 17.55
CA ALA A 309 -1.35 -0.03 18.10
C ALA A 309 -2.71 -0.76 18.19
N ASP A 310 -3.82 -0.11 17.84
CA ASP A 310 -5.15 -0.72 17.88
C ASP A 310 -5.61 -1.10 16.46
N PRO A 311 -5.88 -2.40 16.15
CA PRO A 311 -6.45 -2.83 14.88
C PRO A 311 -7.76 -2.11 14.50
N ALA A 312 -8.56 -1.67 15.48
CA ALA A 312 -9.80 -0.91 15.23
C ALA A 312 -9.55 0.48 14.63
N SER A 313 -8.32 1.00 14.74
CA SER A 313 -7.88 2.26 14.15
C SER A 313 -7.69 2.19 12.63
N TYR A 314 -7.78 1.01 12.02
CA TYR A 314 -7.58 0.82 10.59
C TYR A 314 -8.91 0.50 9.86
N ARG A 315 -8.95 0.83 8.56
CA ARG A 315 -10.00 0.43 7.63
C ARG A 315 -9.46 -0.69 6.74
N PRO A 316 -10.12 -1.85 6.63
CA PRO A 316 -9.74 -2.86 5.66
C PRO A 316 -10.13 -2.35 4.25
N VAL A 317 -9.15 -2.14 3.38
CA VAL A 317 -9.39 -1.83 1.97
C VAL A 317 -9.02 -3.06 1.14
N CYS A 318 -10.00 -3.62 0.43
CA CYS A 318 -9.79 -4.77 -0.44
C CYS A 318 -9.28 -4.33 -1.81
N ILE A 319 -8.10 -4.80 -2.19
CA ILE A 319 -7.53 -4.63 -3.53
C ILE A 319 -7.91 -5.88 -4.34
N LEU A 320 -8.94 -5.73 -5.16
CA LEU A 320 -9.43 -6.77 -6.06
C LEU A 320 -8.61 -6.84 -7.36
N PRO A 321 -8.48 -8.04 -7.97
CA PRO A 321 -8.06 -8.22 -9.36
C PRO A 321 -8.78 -7.26 -10.31
N ALA A 322 -8.09 -6.80 -11.34
CA ALA A 322 -8.69 -5.86 -12.31
C ALA A 322 -9.87 -6.51 -13.07
N LEU A 323 -9.75 -7.80 -13.40
CA LEU A 323 -10.81 -8.59 -14.05
C LEU A 323 -12.08 -8.70 -13.19
N SER A 324 -11.94 -8.82 -11.87
CA SER A 324 -13.07 -8.84 -10.93
C SER A 324 -13.88 -7.54 -11.01
N LYS A 325 -13.19 -6.39 -11.04
CA LYS A 325 -13.82 -5.07 -11.19
C LYS A 325 -14.52 -4.89 -12.54
N ILE A 326 -13.98 -5.48 -13.61
CA ILE A 326 -14.59 -5.44 -14.96
C ILE A 326 -15.90 -6.21 -14.94
N LEU A 327 -15.90 -7.44 -14.42
CA LEU A 327 -17.11 -8.26 -14.27
C LEU A 327 -18.18 -7.55 -13.42
N GLU A 328 -17.79 -7.02 -12.25
CA GLU A 328 -18.68 -6.25 -11.38
C GLU A 328 -19.27 -5.03 -12.09
N THR A 329 -18.47 -4.32 -12.90
CA THR A 329 -18.94 -3.14 -13.63
C THR A 329 -19.96 -3.50 -14.70
N VAL A 330 -19.77 -4.62 -15.40
CA VAL A 330 -20.73 -5.12 -16.39
C VAL A 330 -22.05 -5.49 -15.71
N VAL A 331 -22.00 -6.29 -14.63
CA VAL A 331 -23.18 -6.68 -13.83
C VAL A 331 -23.90 -5.45 -13.30
N LYS A 332 -23.16 -4.53 -12.68
CA LYS A 332 -23.70 -3.30 -12.11
C LYS A 332 -24.42 -2.47 -13.16
N THR A 333 -23.84 -2.30 -14.35
CA THR A 333 -24.42 -1.47 -15.40
C THR A 333 -25.79 -2.01 -15.82
N ASP A 334 -25.87 -3.32 -16.07
CA ASP A 334 -27.12 -3.95 -16.51
C ASP A 334 -28.17 -3.94 -15.38
N PHE A 335 -27.73 -4.12 -14.13
CA PHE A 335 -28.60 -4.04 -12.96
C PHE A 335 -29.13 -2.62 -12.71
N GLU A 336 -28.29 -1.59 -12.85
CA GLU A 336 -28.72 -0.18 -12.75
C GLU A 336 -29.74 0.19 -13.83
N ILE A 337 -29.56 -0.29 -15.07
CA ILE A 337 -30.53 -0.10 -16.16
C ILE A 337 -31.87 -0.74 -15.79
N HIS A 338 -31.85 -1.97 -15.28
CA HIS A 338 -33.07 -2.67 -14.88
C HIS A 338 -33.79 -1.95 -13.73
N LEU A 339 -33.07 -1.57 -12.68
CA LEU A 339 -33.64 -0.83 -11.54
C LEU A 339 -34.21 0.53 -11.92
N ALA A 340 -33.61 1.20 -12.91
CA ALA A 340 -34.15 2.45 -13.44
C ALA A 340 -35.45 2.21 -14.24
N LYS A 341 -35.50 1.15 -15.05
CA LYS A 341 -36.69 0.79 -15.84
C LYS A 341 -37.88 0.37 -14.97
N THR A 342 -37.63 -0.32 -13.86
CA THR A 342 -38.68 -0.83 -12.97
C THR A 342 -39.03 0.12 -11.83
N GLU A 343 -38.31 1.25 -11.72
CA GLU A 343 -38.43 2.20 -10.61
C GLU A 343 -38.33 1.54 -9.21
N ALA A 344 -37.62 0.41 -9.13
CA ALA A 344 -37.62 -0.45 -7.94
C ALA A 344 -36.95 0.19 -6.70
N LEU A 345 -36.20 1.29 -6.88
CA LEU A 345 -35.55 2.00 -5.79
C LEU A 345 -36.35 3.25 -5.38
N PRO A 346 -36.70 3.40 -4.09
CA PRO A 346 -37.50 4.53 -3.63
C PRO A 346 -36.78 5.86 -3.87
N ASN A 347 -37.56 6.94 -4.04
CA ASN A 347 -37.03 8.29 -4.23
C ASN A 347 -36.31 8.85 -3.00
N THR A 348 -36.27 8.13 -1.89
CA THR A 348 -35.51 8.45 -0.68
C THR A 348 -34.19 7.69 -0.59
N GLN A 349 -33.91 6.75 -1.49
CA GLN A 349 -32.59 6.11 -1.59
C GLN A 349 -31.64 7.07 -2.32
N PHE A 350 -30.61 7.58 -1.64
CA PHE A 350 -29.60 8.49 -2.22
C PHE A 350 -28.21 7.88 -2.32
N GLY A 351 -27.85 7.00 -1.40
CA GLY A 351 -26.54 6.34 -1.39
C GLY A 351 -26.36 5.47 -2.64
N PHE A 352 -25.19 5.58 -3.27
CA PHE A 352 -24.75 4.76 -4.39
C PHE A 352 -25.66 4.78 -5.63
N ARG A 353 -26.38 5.88 -5.87
CA ARG A 353 -27.22 6.07 -7.06
C ARG A 353 -26.68 7.17 -7.96
N ARG A 354 -26.72 6.91 -9.26
CA ARG A 354 -26.39 7.92 -10.28
C ARG A 354 -27.30 9.14 -10.12
N GLY A 355 -26.72 10.34 -10.18
CA GLY A 355 -27.45 11.61 -10.04
C GLY A 355 -27.89 11.96 -8.61
N ARG A 356 -27.48 11.17 -7.59
CA ARG A 356 -27.79 11.42 -6.19
C ARG A 356 -26.51 11.51 -5.36
N SER A 357 -26.57 12.29 -4.28
CA SER A 357 -25.45 12.58 -3.39
C SER A 357 -25.92 12.79 -1.95
N THR A 358 -24.97 12.91 -1.02
CA THR A 358 -25.25 13.33 0.36
C THR A 358 -25.88 14.72 0.45
N THR A 359 -25.53 15.62 -0.49
CA THR A 359 -26.13 16.96 -0.56
C THR A 359 -27.60 16.90 -0.98
N THR A 360 -27.94 16.09 -1.99
CA THR A 360 -29.35 15.89 -2.38
C THR A 360 -30.17 15.24 -1.26
N ALA A 361 -29.56 14.30 -0.52
CA ALA A 361 -30.21 13.67 0.63
C ALA A 361 -30.52 14.69 1.74
N LEU A 362 -29.54 15.54 2.07
CA LEU A 362 -29.71 16.59 3.08
C LEU A 362 -30.77 17.61 2.66
N ALA A 363 -30.72 18.06 1.40
CA ALA A 363 -31.72 18.99 0.87
C ALA A 363 -33.14 18.40 0.93
N THR A 364 -33.34 17.14 0.52
CA THR A 364 -34.65 16.49 0.63
C THR A 364 -35.08 16.28 2.08
N ALA A 365 -34.16 15.98 2.99
CA ALA A 365 -34.49 15.84 4.42
C ALA A 365 -34.95 17.18 5.03
N HIS A 366 -34.30 18.28 4.65
CA HIS A 366 -34.65 19.63 5.14
C HIS A 366 -35.96 20.16 4.52
N ALA A 367 -36.28 19.77 3.28
CA ALA A 367 -37.54 20.17 2.63
C ALA A 367 -38.78 19.44 3.16
N LYS A 368 -38.60 18.39 3.98
CA LYS A 368 -39.69 17.65 4.64
C LYS A 368 -40.05 18.20 6.03
N GLY A 369 -39.54 19.39 6.38
CA GLY A 369 -39.86 20.13 7.61
C GLY A 369 -41.16 20.91 7.51
#